data_AF-A0A5J4SRT9-F1
#
_entry.id   AF-A0A5J4SRT9-F1
#
_cell.length_a   1.000
_cell.length_b   1.000
_cell.length_c   1.000
_cell.angle_alpha   90.00
_cell.angle_beta   90.00
_cell.angle_gamma   90.00
#
_symmetry.space_group_name_H-M   'P 1'
#
loop_
_entity.id
_entity.type
_entity.pdbx_description
1 polymer ?
#
loop_
_entity_poly.entity_id
_entity_poly.type
_entity_poly.pdbx_seq_one_letter_code
_entity_poly.pdbx_strand_id
1 'polypeptide(L)'
;MTKVYGYVSEFMRAGKICAKEQITDLSQNFKLKNGVPFSIYLRPKTAIDEADRLINCRLYQESEISPVPMGFNDWQPLAIVELAADETLLSECDVFWGAGEEVEL
;
A
#
# COMPACT_ATOMS: atom_id res chain seq x y z
N MET A 1 16.94 0.51 -29.18
CA MET A 1 16.03 -0.61 -29.54
C MET A 1 14.73 -0.41 -28.81
N THR A 2 13.62 -0.22 -29.51
CA THR A 2 12.28 -0.15 -28.91
C THR A 2 11.91 -1.58 -28.50
N LYS A 3 11.76 -1.82 -27.19
CA LYS A 3 11.30 -3.14 -26.73
C LYS A 3 9.86 -3.33 -27.20
N VAL A 4 9.65 -4.33 -28.04
CA VAL A 4 8.32 -4.83 -28.39
C VAL A 4 7.91 -5.80 -27.29
N TYR A 5 6.94 -5.41 -26.47
CA TYR A 5 6.33 -6.30 -25.49
C TYR A 5 5.05 -6.92 -26.09
N GLY A 6 4.78 -8.18 -25.78
CA GLY A 6 3.56 -8.87 -26.19
C GLY A 6 2.35 -8.44 -25.36
N TYR A 7 1.16 -8.93 -25.74
CA TYR A 7 -0.07 -8.73 -24.98
C TYR A 7 0.05 -9.32 -23.57
N VAL A 8 -0.27 -8.52 -22.55
CA VAL A 8 -0.40 -8.96 -21.16
C VAL A 8 -1.88 -9.22 -20.88
N SER A 9 -2.24 -10.48 -20.64
CA SER A 9 -3.62 -10.86 -20.35
C SER A 9 -4.11 -10.24 -19.04
N GLU A 10 -5.43 -10.10 -18.89
CA GLU A 10 -6.05 -9.64 -17.65
C GLU A 10 -5.66 -10.51 -16.45
N PHE A 11 -5.55 -11.84 -16.65
CA PHE A 11 -5.06 -12.76 -15.62
C PHE A 11 -3.62 -12.48 -15.19
N MET A 12 -2.75 -12.05 -16.12
CA MET A 12 -1.37 -11.66 -15.78
C MET A 12 -1.31 -10.31 -15.05
N ARG A 13 -2.29 -9.43 -15.28
CA ARG A 13 -2.43 -8.13 -14.61
C ARG A 13 -3.11 -8.21 -13.25
N ALA A 14 -4.00 -9.18 -13.07
CA ALA A 14 -4.75 -9.36 -11.84
C ALA A 14 -3.80 -9.46 -10.64
N GLY A 15 -3.99 -8.56 -9.68
CA GLY A 15 -3.19 -8.50 -8.45
C GLY A 15 -1.77 -7.93 -8.61
N LYS A 16 -1.45 -7.23 -9.71
CA LYS A 16 -0.17 -6.52 -9.85
C LYS A 16 -0.27 -5.08 -9.40
N ILE A 17 0.77 -4.59 -8.73
CA ILE A 17 0.95 -3.18 -8.44
C ILE A 17 1.43 -2.49 -9.73
N CYS A 18 0.59 -1.62 -10.29
CA CYS A 18 0.83 -0.89 -11.53
C CYS A 18 1.20 0.58 -11.29
N ALA A 19 0.85 1.15 -10.13
CA ALA A 19 1.24 2.48 -9.68
C ALA A 19 1.74 2.43 -8.24
N LYS A 20 2.73 3.26 -7.89
CA LYS A 20 3.30 3.35 -6.54
C LYS A 20 4.02 4.65 -6.33
N GLU A 21 4.00 5.16 -5.10
CA GLU A 21 4.87 6.24 -4.63
C GLU A 21 5.22 6.02 -3.15
N GLN A 22 6.20 6.78 -2.66
CA GLN A 22 6.51 6.84 -1.25
C GLN A 22 5.54 7.79 -0.54
N ILE A 23 5.04 7.41 0.63
CA ILE A 23 4.30 8.32 1.51
C ILE A 23 5.33 9.15 2.27
N THR A 24 5.33 10.46 2.05
CA THR A 24 6.26 11.41 2.70
C THR A 24 5.60 12.27 3.77
N ASP A 25 4.27 12.25 3.85
CA ASP A 25 3.48 12.93 4.88
C ASP A 25 2.32 12.02 5.31
N LEU A 26 2.25 11.78 6.62
CA LEU A 26 1.18 11.03 7.28
C LEU A 26 0.69 11.77 8.55
N SER A 27 0.82 13.11 8.55
CA SER A 27 0.26 13.98 9.59
C SER A 27 -1.27 14.02 9.58
N GLN A 28 -1.88 13.57 8.49
CA GLN A 28 -3.32 13.39 8.29
C GLN A 28 -3.58 12.01 7.66
N ASN A 29 -4.84 11.57 7.66
CA ASN A 29 -5.20 10.33 6.99
C ASN A 29 -4.82 10.37 5.50
N PHE A 30 -4.21 9.29 5.04
CA PHE A 30 -3.78 9.13 3.66
C PHE A 30 -4.77 8.27 2.86
N LYS A 31 -5.13 8.73 1.67
CA LYS A 31 -5.99 7.99 0.72
C LYS A 31 -5.65 8.35 -0.70
N LEU A 32 -5.82 7.39 -1.62
CA LEU A 32 -5.76 7.68 -3.05
C LEU A 32 -7.03 8.43 -3.49
N LYS A 33 -6.91 9.16 -4.60
CA LYS A 33 -8.06 9.84 -5.21
C LYS A 33 -9.13 8.81 -5.61
N ASN A 34 -10.39 9.23 -5.61
CA ASN A 34 -11.55 8.42 -5.99
C ASN A 34 -11.75 7.12 -5.18
N GLY A 35 -11.06 6.95 -4.04
CA GLY A 35 -11.21 5.78 -3.17
C GLY A 35 -10.57 4.50 -3.73
N VAL A 36 -9.61 4.62 -4.65
CA VAL A 36 -8.87 3.48 -5.22
C VAL A 36 -8.20 2.69 -4.09
N PRO A 37 -8.47 1.37 -3.98
CA PRO A 37 -7.78 0.53 -3.00
C PRO A 37 -6.29 0.39 -3.32
N PHE A 38 -5.48 0.36 -2.27
CA PHE A 38 -4.03 0.19 -2.36
C PHE A 38 -3.52 -0.76 -1.29
N SER A 39 -2.32 -1.25 -1.51
CA SER A 39 -1.51 -1.99 -0.55
C SER A 39 -0.36 -1.11 -0.08
N ILE A 40 0.24 -1.42 1.07
CA ILE A 40 1.47 -0.75 1.51
C ILE A 40 2.63 -1.72 1.66
N TYR A 41 3.85 -1.17 1.61
CA TYR A 41 5.11 -1.83 1.95
C TYR A 41 5.78 -1.03 3.05
N LEU A 42 6.16 -1.71 4.13
CA LEU A 42 6.89 -1.12 5.24
C LEU A 42 8.37 -1.51 5.12
N ARG A 43 9.24 -0.53 4.86
CA ARG A 43 10.69 -0.73 4.87
C ARG A 43 11.28 -0.15 6.16
N PRO A 44 11.69 -0.96 7.14
CA PRO A 44 12.37 -0.46 8.33
C PRO A 44 13.63 0.34 7.95
N LYS A 45 13.84 1.49 8.62
CA LYS A 45 15.04 2.31 8.44
C LYS A 45 16.24 1.78 9.22
N THR A 46 15.98 0.99 10.26
CA THR A 46 16.99 0.32 11.08
C THR A 46 16.70 -1.18 11.13
N ALA A 47 17.65 -1.97 11.64
CA ALA A 47 17.39 -3.37 11.95
C ALA A 47 16.24 -3.48 12.96
N ILE A 48 15.35 -4.45 12.76
CA ILE A 48 14.17 -4.70 13.57
C ILE A 48 14.06 -6.21 13.81
N ASP A 49 13.73 -6.60 15.05
CA ASP A 49 13.56 -8.01 15.44
C ASP A 49 12.09 -8.43 15.37
N GLU A 50 11.17 -7.45 15.44
CA GLU A 50 9.75 -7.62 15.27
C GLU A 50 9.41 -8.03 13.82
N ALA A 51 8.44 -8.95 13.67
CA ALA A 51 8.00 -9.43 12.36
C ALA A 51 7.05 -8.45 11.66
N ASP A 52 6.28 -7.69 12.44
CA ASP A 52 5.22 -6.81 11.96
C ASP A 52 5.03 -5.57 12.86
N ARG A 53 4.18 -4.66 12.37
CA ARG A 53 3.67 -3.51 13.12
C ARG A 53 2.15 -3.45 12.96
N LEU A 54 1.45 -3.09 14.04
CA LEU A 54 0.04 -2.76 13.96
C LEU A 54 -0.14 -1.38 13.31
N ILE A 55 -0.91 -1.36 12.23
CA ILE A 55 -1.20 -0.16 11.44
C ILE A 55 -2.71 0.06 11.43
N ASN A 56 -3.15 1.26 11.82
CA ASN A 56 -4.56 1.64 11.76
C ASN A 56 -4.93 2.03 10.33
N CYS A 57 -5.83 1.27 9.71
CA CYS A 57 -6.33 1.56 8.37
C CYS A 57 -7.77 1.08 8.22
N ARG A 58 -8.44 1.50 7.15
CA ARG A 58 -9.75 0.99 6.76
C ARG A 58 -9.61 0.22 5.46
N LEU A 59 -10.04 -1.04 5.47
CA LEU A 59 -10.10 -1.87 4.27
C LEU A 59 -11.37 -1.57 3.47
N TYR A 60 -11.37 -1.94 2.19
CA TYR A 60 -12.45 -1.62 1.24
C TYR A 60 -13.85 -2.07 1.70
N GLN A 61 -13.95 -3.18 2.43
CA GLN A 61 -15.23 -3.72 2.94
C GLN A 61 -15.56 -3.28 4.37
N GLU A 62 -14.77 -2.40 4.95
CA GLU A 62 -14.94 -1.93 6.33
C GLU A 62 -15.50 -0.51 6.37
N SER A 63 -16.30 -0.24 7.40
CA SER A 63 -16.90 1.08 7.65
C SER A 63 -15.99 1.99 8.48
N GLU A 64 -15.05 1.44 9.23
CA GLU A 64 -14.25 2.16 10.23
C GLU A 64 -12.77 1.81 10.13
N ILE A 65 -11.91 2.69 10.64
CA ILE A 65 -10.48 2.44 10.78
C ILE A 65 -10.24 1.50 11.95
N SER A 66 -9.42 0.47 11.74
CA SER A 66 -9.03 -0.48 12.78
C SER A 66 -7.58 -0.96 12.60
N PRO A 67 -6.92 -1.50 13.64
CA PRO A 67 -5.54 -1.96 13.54
C PRO A 67 -5.44 -3.28 12.78
N VAL A 68 -4.46 -3.37 11.87
CA VAL A 68 -4.11 -4.59 11.12
C VAL A 68 -2.60 -4.85 11.27
N PRO A 69 -2.17 -6.10 11.54
CA PRO A 69 -0.74 -6.45 11.51
C PRO A 69 -0.21 -6.36 10.07
N MET A 70 0.88 -5.62 9.90
CA MET A 70 1.56 -5.47 8.61
C MET A 70 3.02 -5.89 8.73
N GLY A 71 3.40 -6.90 7.96
CA GLY A 71 4.76 -7.43 7.95
C GLY A 71 5.77 -6.42 7.38
N PHE A 72 6.97 -6.43 7.94
CA PHE A 72 8.08 -5.65 7.38
C PHE A 72 8.66 -6.31 6.12
N ASN A 73 9.19 -5.47 5.23
CA ASN A 73 9.89 -5.88 4.01
C ASN A 73 9.06 -6.69 3.00
N ASP A 74 7.73 -6.58 3.03
CA ASP A 74 6.86 -7.21 2.05
C ASP A 74 5.64 -6.34 1.70
N TRP A 75 5.09 -6.56 0.51
CA TRP A 75 3.83 -5.96 0.08
C TRP A 75 2.65 -6.64 0.77
N GLN A 76 1.85 -5.87 1.48
CA GLN A 76 0.70 -6.42 2.19
C GLN A 76 -0.43 -6.73 1.21
N PRO A 77 -1.03 -7.93 1.20
CA PRO A 77 -2.15 -8.27 0.33
C PRO A 77 -3.48 -7.67 0.85
N LEU A 78 -3.49 -6.38 1.13
CA LEU A 78 -4.61 -5.64 1.71
C LEU A 78 -5.19 -4.65 0.69
N ALA A 79 -6.50 -4.52 0.68
CA ALA A 79 -7.24 -3.53 -0.10
C ALA A 79 -7.57 -2.31 0.79
N ILE A 80 -6.54 -1.55 1.16
CA ILE A 80 -6.65 -0.36 2.01
C ILE A 80 -7.28 0.77 1.20
N VAL A 81 -8.25 1.48 1.76
CA VAL A 81 -8.84 2.69 1.15
C VAL A 81 -8.49 3.95 1.92
N GLU A 82 -8.08 3.81 3.18
CA GLU A 82 -7.66 4.92 4.03
C GLU A 82 -6.67 4.42 5.09
N LEU A 83 -5.51 5.06 5.17
CA LEU A 83 -4.50 4.84 6.20
C LEU A 83 -4.62 5.97 7.23
N ALA A 84 -4.67 5.64 8.52
CA ALA A 84 -4.75 6.65 9.57
C ALA A 84 -3.47 7.48 9.67
N ALA A 85 -3.60 8.71 10.17
CA ALA A 85 -2.45 9.54 10.51
C ALA A 85 -1.53 8.82 11.52
N ASP A 86 -0.22 8.85 11.27
CA ASP A 86 0.80 8.25 12.14
C ASP A 86 2.17 8.91 11.86
N GLU A 87 2.51 9.90 12.68
CA GLU A 87 3.78 10.63 12.55
C GLU A 87 5.00 9.78 12.91
N THR A 88 4.82 8.71 13.69
CA THR A 88 5.92 7.81 14.10
C THR A 88 6.25 6.80 13.01
N LEU A 89 5.27 6.43 12.18
CA LEU A 89 5.50 5.46 11.10
C LEU A 89 6.59 5.89 10.13
N LEU A 90 6.58 7.16 9.72
CA LEU A 90 7.56 7.66 8.76
C LEU A 90 8.95 7.92 9.39
N SER A 91 9.06 7.98 10.72
CA SER A 91 10.37 8.04 11.38
C SER A 91 11.02 6.65 11.49
N GLU A 92 10.20 5.60 11.62
CA GLU A 92 10.65 4.20 11.73
C GLU A 92 10.82 3.50 10.38
N CYS A 93 9.96 3.81 9.42
CA CYS A 93 9.88 3.13 8.13
C CYS A 93 9.87 4.11 6.94
N ASP A 94 10.46 3.70 5.82
CA ASP A 94 10.03 4.20 4.52
C ASP A 94 8.78 3.44 4.09
N VAL A 95 7.68 4.15 3.88
CA VAL A 95 6.38 3.56 3.53
C VAL A 95 6.07 3.83 2.07
N PHE A 96 5.72 2.79 1.33
CA PHE A 96 5.28 2.89 -0.07
C PHE A 96 3.86 2.41 -0.18
N TRP A 97 3.03 3.09 -0.98
CA TRP A 97 1.75 2.55 -1.42
C TRP A 97 1.89 1.94 -2.81
N GLY A 98 1.07 0.95 -3.12
CA GLY A 98 0.98 0.31 -4.42
C GLY A 98 -0.47 0.02 -4.78
N ALA A 99 -0.91 0.46 -5.96
CA ALA A 99 -2.26 0.21 -6.47
C ALA A 99 -2.21 -0.51 -7.81
N GLY A 100 -3.27 -1.28 -8.10
CA GLY A 100 -3.47 -1.94 -9.39
C GLY A 100 -3.84 -0.97 -10.51
N GLU A 101 -4.09 -1.54 -11.69
CA GLU A 101 -4.69 -0.79 -12.80
C GLU A 101 -6.14 -0.41 -12.44
N GLU A 102 -6.56 0.80 -12.77
CA GLU A 102 -7.96 1.18 -12.69
C GLU A 102 -8.73 0.35 -13.73
N VAL A 103 -9.74 -0.40 -13.28
CA VAL A 103 -10.60 -1.14 -14.20
C VAL A 103 -11.60 -0.15 -14.78
N GLU A 104 -11.38 0.28 -16.02
CA GLU A 104 -12.43 0.93 -16.81
C GLU A 104 -13.51 -0.13 -17.09
N LEU A 105 -14.66 -0.04 -16.40
CA LEU A 105 -15.85 -0.87 -16.63
C LEU A 105 -16.60 -0.43 -17.88
#